data_AF-A0A3D5CVR5-F1
#
_entry.id   AF-A0A3D5CVR5-F1
#
_cell.length_a   1.000
_cell.length_b   1.000
_cell.length_c   1.000
_cell.angle_alpha   90.00
_cell.angle_beta   90.00
_cell.angle_gamma   90.00
#
_symmetry.space_group_name_H-M   'P 1'
#
loop_
_entity.id
_entity.type
_entity.pdbx_description
1 polymer ?
#
loop_
_entity_poly.entity_id
_entity_poly.type
_entity_poly.pdbx_seq_one_letter_code
_entity_poly.pdbx_strand_id
1 'polypeptide(L)'
;MERKVKIATIGGGSSYTPELMEGFIKRYEELPIKEIWLVDVAEGQEKLRIVSEMSQRMWDASPYDVKIYATLDREEALRDADFVTTQFRVGQLDARVKDERIPAYYGMLGQETNGAGGMFKAFRTIPVILSIVEDMKRLCPDAWLINFANPSGMVTEAVVRYGKWEKVIGLCNVPVMAMMTEPEMLGETKENLIYKFAGLNHFHWHKVADSHGNDRTNELIDRLYAENNGLPKNIFDVPFFKEQLQQMQMIPCGYHRYYYREEEMLNHALEEYQTIGTRAEQVKKTEAELFELYQDPELDHKPEQLQQRGGAYYSDAACETIASIYANKETQIVVSTKNDGAVPDLPADCVVEVTAYVGAQGARNVAFGSLPPAERGWLQVMKNMELLTI
;
A
#
# COMPACT_ATOMS: atom_id res chain seq x y z
N MET A 1 21.57 -24.33 11.64
CA MET A 1 21.77 -22.95 11.20
C MET A 1 20.42 -22.45 10.74
N GLU A 2 19.88 -21.41 11.37
CA GLU A 2 18.68 -20.74 10.88
C GLU A 2 18.92 -20.29 9.43
N ARG A 3 17.94 -20.54 8.57
CA ARG A 3 18.00 -20.12 7.16
C ARG A 3 17.93 -18.60 7.13
N LYS A 4 19.08 -17.99 6.87
CA LYS A 4 19.26 -16.55 6.71
C LYS A 4 18.46 -16.06 5.49
N VAL A 5 17.68 -14.99 5.66
CA VAL A 5 16.73 -14.49 4.65
C VAL A 5 17.39 -13.50 3.70
N LYS A 6 17.14 -13.66 2.39
CA LYS A 6 17.48 -12.68 1.34
C LYS A 6 16.22 -11.95 0.87
N ILE A 7 16.25 -10.62 0.90
CA ILE A 7 15.15 -9.77 0.42
C ILE A 7 15.64 -8.93 -0.76
N ALA A 8 14.91 -8.96 -1.87
CA ALA A 8 15.13 -8.07 -3.02
C ALA A 8 14.04 -6.99 -3.06
N THR A 9 14.42 -5.73 -3.19
CA THR A 9 13.51 -4.58 -3.23
C THR A 9 13.66 -3.86 -4.57
N ILE A 10 12.66 -4.02 -5.44
CA ILE A 10 12.61 -3.34 -6.73
C ILE A 10 11.99 -1.95 -6.57
N GLY A 11 12.72 -0.91 -6.98
CA GLY A 11 12.44 0.49 -6.64
C GLY A 11 13.14 0.90 -5.35
N GLY A 12 14.36 0.40 -5.12
CA GLY A 12 15.16 0.66 -3.92
C GLY A 12 15.49 2.15 -3.71
N GLY A 13 15.53 2.97 -4.76
CA GLY A 13 15.71 4.42 -4.69
C GLY A 13 14.45 5.19 -4.30
N SER A 14 13.40 4.56 -3.79
CA SER A 14 12.25 5.27 -3.24
C SER A 14 12.61 5.97 -1.93
N SER A 15 12.07 7.17 -1.69
CA SER A 15 12.24 7.80 -0.38
C SER A 15 11.45 7.11 0.77
N TYR A 16 10.71 6.02 0.50
CA TYR A 16 10.12 5.18 1.57
C TYR A 16 11.05 4.07 2.06
N THR A 17 12.15 3.77 1.34
CA THR A 17 13.06 2.67 1.72
C THR A 17 13.57 2.76 3.17
N PRO A 18 13.88 3.94 3.74
CA PRO A 18 14.26 4.03 5.15
C PRO A 18 13.16 3.55 6.11
N GLU A 19 11.88 3.75 5.80
CA GLU A 19 10.77 3.21 6.60
C GLU A 19 10.73 1.68 6.54
N LEU A 20 11.07 1.10 5.39
CA LEU A 20 11.21 -0.36 5.23
C LEU A 20 12.38 -0.91 6.06
N MET A 21 13.53 -0.22 6.07
CA MET A 21 14.66 -0.62 6.91
C MET A 21 14.30 -0.55 8.39
N GLU A 22 13.66 0.53 8.83
CA GLU A 22 13.18 0.65 10.21
C GLU A 22 12.23 -0.50 10.58
N GLY A 23 11.28 -0.84 9.70
CA GLY A 23 10.33 -1.93 9.91
C GLY A 23 11.00 -3.31 10.02
N PHE A 24 12.07 -3.55 9.23
CA PHE A 24 12.85 -4.79 9.29
C PHE A 24 13.74 -4.87 10.53
N ILE A 25 14.42 -3.78 10.90
CA ILE A 25 15.24 -3.72 12.12
C ILE A 25 14.39 -4.06 13.36
N LYS A 26 13.18 -3.49 13.45
CA LYS A 26 12.23 -3.77 14.56
C LYS A 26 11.81 -5.24 14.66
N ARG A 27 11.92 -6.01 13.58
CA ARG A 27 11.41 -7.39 13.46
C ARG A 27 12.52 -8.42 13.24
N TYR A 28 13.78 -8.04 13.36
CA TYR A 28 14.92 -8.91 13.02
C TYR A 28 14.90 -10.25 13.79
N GLU A 29 14.54 -10.24 15.07
CA GLU A 29 14.46 -11.47 15.89
C GLU A 29 13.41 -12.48 15.36
N GLU A 30 12.38 -12.00 14.67
CA GLU A 30 11.34 -12.83 14.05
C GLU A 30 11.65 -13.16 12.58
N LEU A 31 12.58 -12.40 11.97
CA LEU A 31 12.93 -12.46 10.56
C LEU A 31 14.45 -12.21 10.42
N PRO A 32 15.29 -13.26 10.52
CA PRO A 32 16.74 -13.15 10.51
C PRO A 32 17.27 -12.86 9.09
N ILE A 33 17.11 -11.60 8.66
CA ILE A 33 17.60 -11.09 7.39
C ILE A 33 19.13 -11.11 7.41
N LYS A 34 19.74 -11.45 6.28
CA LYS A 34 21.19 -11.35 6.12
C LYS A 34 21.57 -10.33 5.08
N GLU A 35 20.81 -10.28 3.99
CA GLU A 35 21.13 -9.47 2.83
C GLU A 35 19.86 -8.82 2.31
N ILE A 36 19.92 -7.51 2.12
CA ILE A 36 18.88 -6.72 1.45
C ILE A 36 19.47 -6.16 0.17
N TRP A 37 18.83 -6.45 -0.94
CA TRP A 37 19.24 -6.02 -2.26
C TRP A 37 18.29 -4.94 -2.78
N LEU A 38 18.77 -3.71 -2.84
CA LEU A 38 18.06 -2.57 -3.38
C LEU A 38 18.35 -2.44 -4.87
N VAL A 39 17.29 -2.48 -5.68
CA VAL A 39 17.39 -2.43 -7.14
C VAL A 39 16.69 -1.21 -7.68
N ASP A 40 17.32 -0.50 -8.61
CA ASP A 40 16.69 0.58 -9.35
C ASP A 40 17.15 0.59 -10.82
N VAL A 41 16.66 1.55 -11.59
CA VAL A 41 17.06 1.77 -12.99
C VAL A 41 18.13 2.85 -13.08
N ALA A 42 18.78 2.98 -14.25
CA ALA A 42 19.85 3.96 -14.46
C ALA A 42 19.40 5.40 -14.13
N GLU A 43 18.17 5.78 -14.50
CA GLU A 43 17.61 7.09 -14.19
C GLU A 43 17.36 7.33 -12.69
N GLY A 44 17.31 6.26 -11.89
CA GLY A 44 17.17 6.29 -10.43
C GLY A 44 18.47 6.07 -9.68
N GLN A 45 19.61 5.90 -10.37
CA GLN A 45 20.88 5.48 -9.77
C GLN A 45 21.34 6.38 -8.63
N GLU A 46 21.22 7.71 -8.77
CA GLU A 46 21.64 8.62 -7.71
C GLU A 46 20.75 8.51 -6.46
N LYS A 47 19.43 8.37 -6.66
CA LYS A 47 18.50 8.12 -5.56
C LYS A 47 18.80 6.79 -4.87
N LEU A 48 19.08 5.75 -5.65
CA LEU A 48 19.48 4.44 -5.13
C LEU A 48 20.75 4.54 -4.29
N ARG A 49 21.78 5.25 -4.76
CA ARG A 49 23.03 5.46 -4.04
C ARG A 49 22.78 6.09 -2.66
N ILE A 50 22.14 7.26 -2.64
CA ILE A 50 21.82 8.02 -1.41
C ILE A 50 21.06 7.14 -0.41
N VAL A 51 19.99 6.49 -0.88
CA VAL A 51 19.13 5.67 -0.02
C VAL A 51 19.82 4.39 0.46
N SER A 52 20.68 3.78 -0.37
CA SER A 52 21.43 2.59 0.03
C SER A 52 22.48 2.90 1.11
N GLU A 53 23.16 4.04 1.00
CA GLU A 53 24.11 4.51 2.02
C GLU A 53 23.40 4.80 3.34
N MET A 54 22.27 5.52 3.30
CA MET A 54 21.44 5.75 4.48
C MET A 54 20.93 4.44 5.08
N SER A 55 20.44 3.51 4.25
CA SER A 55 19.94 2.21 4.70
C SER A 55 21.03 1.41 5.41
N GLN A 56 22.28 1.43 4.90
CA GLN A 56 23.40 0.79 5.56
C GLN A 56 23.69 1.44 6.92
N ARG A 57 23.68 2.78 7.02
CA ARG A 57 23.86 3.48 8.31
C ARG A 57 22.82 3.07 9.35
N MET A 58 21.54 2.93 8.95
CA MET A 58 20.47 2.48 9.85
C MET A 58 20.74 1.07 10.40
N TRP A 59 21.26 0.16 9.56
CA TRP A 59 21.65 -1.18 10.01
C TRP A 59 22.90 -1.18 10.87
N ASP A 60 23.91 -0.37 10.53
CA ASP A 60 25.15 -0.24 11.30
C ASP A 60 24.91 0.35 12.70
N ALA A 61 23.88 1.19 12.86
CA ALA A 61 23.43 1.70 14.15
C ALA A 61 22.61 0.69 14.98
N SER A 62 22.20 -0.42 14.36
CA SER A 62 21.49 -1.53 15.02
C SER A 62 22.48 -2.59 15.56
N PRO A 63 22.06 -3.51 16.45
CA PRO A 63 22.93 -4.59 16.92
C PRO A 63 23.10 -5.75 15.90
N TYR A 64 22.58 -5.60 14.68
CA TYR A 64 22.44 -6.69 13.71
C TYR A 64 23.38 -6.55 12.52
N ASP A 65 24.01 -7.65 12.11
CA ASP A 65 24.92 -7.72 10.96
C ASP A 65 24.15 -8.03 9.67
N VAL A 66 23.58 -6.98 9.06
CA VAL A 66 22.86 -7.06 7.79
C VAL A 66 23.53 -6.19 6.74
N LYS A 67 23.74 -6.77 5.56
CA LYS A 67 24.38 -6.08 4.45
C LYS A 67 23.36 -5.53 3.46
N ILE A 68 23.48 -4.24 3.14
CA ILE A 68 22.79 -3.62 2.01
C ILE A 68 23.64 -3.75 0.75
N TYR A 69 23.02 -4.26 -0.31
CA TYR A 69 23.55 -4.30 -1.67
C TYR A 69 22.71 -3.39 -2.56
N ALA A 70 23.37 -2.58 -3.39
CA ALA A 70 22.70 -1.75 -4.39
C ALA A 70 23.16 -2.18 -5.79
N THR A 71 22.21 -2.41 -6.70
CA THR A 71 22.51 -2.81 -8.08
C THR A 71 21.48 -2.24 -9.05
N LEU A 72 21.89 -2.10 -10.32
CA LEU A 72 20.98 -1.81 -11.43
C LEU A 72 20.60 -3.09 -12.20
N ASP A 73 21.25 -4.21 -11.89
CA ASP A 73 20.93 -5.51 -12.43
C ASP A 73 19.99 -6.27 -11.48
N ARG A 74 18.71 -6.30 -11.83
CA ARG A 74 17.72 -6.99 -11.02
C ARG A 74 17.92 -8.51 -10.98
N GLU A 75 18.56 -9.13 -11.97
CA GLU A 75 18.75 -10.59 -11.95
C GLU A 75 19.67 -11.02 -10.80
N GLU A 76 20.69 -10.22 -10.47
CA GLU A 76 21.59 -10.46 -9.32
C GLU A 76 20.82 -10.43 -7.99
N ALA A 77 19.95 -9.44 -7.84
CA ALA A 77 19.13 -9.28 -6.65
C ALA A 77 18.07 -10.38 -6.52
N LEU A 78 17.43 -10.77 -7.62
CA LEU A 78 16.36 -11.76 -7.62
C LEU A 78 16.85 -13.19 -7.37
N ARG A 79 18.06 -13.53 -7.82
CA ARG A 79 18.63 -14.88 -7.65
C ARG A 79 18.58 -15.35 -6.20
N ASP A 80 17.92 -16.47 -5.94
CA ASP A 80 17.77 -17.08 -4.61
C ASP A 80 17.13 -16.18 -3.54
N ALA A 81 16.39 -15.13 -3.94
CA ALA A 81 15.64 -14.31 -2.99
C ALA A 81 14.51 -15.14 -2.33
N ASP A 82 14.27 -14.91 -1.04
CA ASP A 82 13.13 -15.50 -0.32
C ASP A 82 11.89 -14.59 -0.41
N PHE A 83 12.11 -13.29 -0.46
CA PHE A 83 11.07 -12.28 -0.61
C PHE A 83 11.49 -11.24 -1.65
N VAL A 84 10.53 -10.82 -2.48
CA VAL A 84 10.68 -9.72 -3.42
C VAL A 84 9.65 -8.66 -3.06
N THR A 85 10.10 -7.44 -2.80
CA THR A 85 9.23 -6.29 -2.56
C THR A 85 9.26 -5.34 -3.76
N THR A 86 8.14 -4.72 -4.09
CA THR A 86 8.05 -3.77 -5.21
C THR A 86 7.48 -2.44 -4.77
N GLN A 87 8.24 -1.38 -4.96
CA GLN A 87 7.86 0.00 -4.59
C GLN A 87 8.31 1.02 -5.66
N PHE A 88 8.44 0.56 -6.91
CA PHE A 88 8.85 1.37 -8.05
C PHE A 88 7.71 2.24 -8.59
N ARG A 89 8.09 3.28 -9.35
CA ARG A 89 7.16 4.18 -10.06
C ARG A 89 7.61 4.37 -11.50
N VAL A 90 6.93 3.70 -12.43
CA VAL A 90 7.24 3.82 -13.86
C VAL A 90 6.88 5.22 -14.37
N GLY A 91 7.88 5.91 -14.93
CA GLY A 91 7.77 7.31 -15.35
C GLY A 91 7.98 8.34 -14.22
N GLN A 92 8.37 7.89 -13.02
CA GLN A 92 8.67 8.73 -11.86
C GLN A 92 7.54 9.72 -11.52
N LEU A 93 7.84 10.79 -10.77
CA LEU A 93 6.84 11.80 -10.42
C LEU A 93 6.38 12.61 -11.64
N ASP A 94 7.19 12.76 -12.68
CA ASP A 94 6.81 13.52 -13.87
C ASP A 94 5.66 12.87 -14.66
N ALA A 95 5.61 11.54 -14.71
CA ALA A 95 4.43 10.86 -15.26
C ALA A 95 3.20 11.03 -14.36
N ARG A 96 3.37 11.00 -13.03
CA ARG A 96 2.28 11.26 -12.09
C ARG A 96 1.71 12.67 -12.24
N VAL A 97 2.56 13.69 -12.47
CA VAL A 97 2.09 15.05 -12.79
C VAL A 97 1.18 15.03 -14.01
N LYS A 98 1.52 14.26 -15.04
CA LYS A 98 0.64 14.11 -16.22
C LYS A 98 -0.67 13.37 -15.90
N ASP A 99 -0.60 12.32 -15.09
CA ASP A 99 -1.79 11.56 -14.64
C ASP A 99 -2.80 12.46 -13.90
N GLU A 100 -2.30 13.45 -13.16
CA GLU A 100 -3.14 14.40 -12.42
C GLU A 100 -3.57 15.60 -13.30
N ARG A 101 -2.67 16.14 -14.12
CA ARG A 101 -2.94 17.34 -14.94
C ARG A 101 -3.80 17.09 -16.18
N ILE A 102 -3.62 15.96 -16.86
CA ILE A 102 -4.35 15.69 -18.12
C ILE A 102 -5.86 15.58 -17.87
N PRO A 103 -6.36 14.78 -16.90
CA PRO A 103 -7.80 14.75 -16.61
C PRO A 103 -8.31 16.11 -16.14
N ALA A 104 -7.56 16.81 -15.27
CA ALA A 104 -7.92 18.13 -14.76
C ALA A 104 -8.12 19.15 -15.88
N TYR A 105 -7.28 19.11 -16.93
CA TYR A 105 -7.43 19.98 -18.10
C TYR A 105 -8.79 19.80 -18.81
N TYR A 106 -9.37 18.59 -18.78
CA TYR A 106 -10.68 18.29 -19.34
C TYR A 106 -11.83 18.44 -18.34
N GLY A 107 -11.57 19.03 -17.16
CA GLY A 107 -12.58 19.16 -16.10
C GLY A 107 -12.92 17.84 -15.41
N MET A 108 -12.02 16.85 -15.46
CA MET A 108 -12.16 15.57 -14.79
C MET A 108 -11.15 15.44 -13.65
N LEU A 109 -11.47 14.64 -12.63
CA LEU A 109 -10.55 14.41 -11.52
C LEU A 109 -9.29 13.66 -12.00
N GLY A 110 -8.12 14.24 -11.73
CA GLY A 110 -6.84 13.59 -11.92
C GLY A 110 -6.27 13.09 -10.59
N GLN A 111 -6.04 11.79 -10.47
CA GLN A 111 -5.57 11.16 -9.23
C GLN A 111 -4.68 9.96 -9.55
N GLU A 112 -3.65 9.73 -8.72
CA GLU A 112 -2.61 8.72 -8.95
C GLU A 112 -3.10 7.28 -9.18
N THR A 113 -4.18 6.88 -8.51
CA THR A 113 -4.67 5.49 -8.45
C THR A 113 -6.15 5.36 -8.80
N ASN A 114 -6.85 6.46 -9.04
CA ASN A 114 -8.29 6.49 -9.33
C ASN A 114 -8.55 7.22 -10.65
N GLY A 115 -9.64 6.86 -11.31
CA GLY A 115 -10.01 7.45 -12.60
C GLY A 115 -8.93 7.27 -13.66
N ALA A 116 -8.89 8.18 -14.63
CA ALA A 116 -7.97 8.10 -15.77
C ALA A 116 -6.49 8.09 -15.34
N GLY A 117 -6.12 8.85 -14.31
CA GLY A 117 -4.74 8.87 -13.80
C GLY A 117 -4.30 7.50 -13.27
N GLY A 118 -5.17 6.83 -12.50
CA GLY A 118 -4.97 5.46 -12.05
C GLY A 118 -4.83 4.45 -13.19
N MET A 119 -5.64 4.59 -14.25
CA MET A 119 -5.57 3.74 -15.43
C MET A 119 -4.26 3.93 -16.20
N PHE A 120 -3.84 5.17 -16.45
CA PHE A 120 -2.55 5.45 -17.11
C PHE A 120 -1.37 4.94 -16.29
N LYS A 121 -1.44 5.03 -14.96
CA LYS A 121 -0.45 4.44 -14.08
C LYS A 121 -0.41 2.91 -14.21
N ALA A 122 -1.57 2.25 -14.24
CA ALA A 122 -1.67 0.81 -14.45
C ALA A 122 -1.02 0.38 -15.78
N PHE A 123 -1.33 1.08 -16.88
CA PHE A 123 -0.74 0.81 -18.21
C PHE A 123 0.78 0.85 -18.20
N ARG A 124 1.39 1.71 -17.36
CA ARG A 124 2.86 1.79 -17.23
C ARG A 124 3.41 0.72 -16.29
N THR A 125 2.73 0.45 -15.18
CA THR A 125 3.22 -0.44 -14.12
C THR A 125 3.07 -1.93 -14.44
N ILE A 126 1.93 -2.34 -15.02
CA ILE A 126 1.60 -3.76 -15.26
C ILE A 126 2.62 -4.46 -16.18
N PRO A 127 3.07 -3.87 -17.31
CA PRO A 127 4.09 -4.52 -18.13
C PRO A 127 5.39 -4.81 -17.36
N VAL A 128 5.80 -3.89 -16.49
CA VAL A 128 7.02 -4.01 -15.69
C VAL A 128 6.88 -5.08 -14.61
N ILE A 129 5.77 -5.10 -13.85
CA ILE A 129 5.57 -6.13 -12.82
C ILE A 129 5.52 -7.54 -13.44
N LEU A 130 4.88 -7.69 -14.61
CA LEU A 130 4.80 -8.98 -15.29
C LEU A 130 6.18 -9.45 -15.75
N SER A 131 7.04 -8.54 -16.25
CA SER A 131 8.43 -8.88 -16.56
C SER A 131 9.23 -9.32 -15.32
N ILE A 132 9.01 -8.67 -14.17
CA ILE A 132 9.66 -9.06 -12.90
C ILE A 132 9.20 -10.45 -12.49
N VAL A 133 7.91 -10.76 -12.64
CA VAL A 133 7.36 -12.09 -12.34
C VAL A 133 7.97 -13.18 -13.23
N GLU A 134 8.20 -12.91 -14.52
CA GLU A 134 8.90 -13.87 -15.39
C GLU A 134 10.35 -14.12 -14.95
N ASP A 135 11.03 -13.10 -14.44
CA ASP A 135 12.37 -13.27 -13.86
C ASP A 135 12.33 -14.05 -12.55
N MET A 136 11.35 -13.77 -11.67
CA MET A 136 11.15 -14.49 -10.42
C MET A 136 10.91 -15.98 -10.65
N LYS A 137 10.09 -16.35 -11.63
CA LYS A 137 9.87 -17.76 -12.01
C LYS A 137 11.17 -18.50 -12.34
N ARG A 138 12.16 -17.80 -12.91
CA ARG A 138 13.46 -18.39 -13.28
C ARG A 138 14.47 -18.37 -12.13
N LEU A 139 14.50 -17.29 -11.35
CA LEU A 139 15.61 -16.96 -10.46
C LEU A 139 15.30 -17.21 -8.99
N CYS A 140 14.03 -17.14 -8.59
CA CYS A 140 13.56 -17.36 -7.22
C CYS A 140 12.11 -17.91 -7.22
N PRO A 141 11.90 -19.12 -7.76
CA PRO A 141 10.56 -19.70 -7.94
C PRO A 141 9.78 -19.92 -6.63
N ASP A 142 10.48 -19.89 -5.49
CA ASP A 142 9.87 -20.07 -4.18
C ASP A 142 9.53 -18.76 -3.45
N ALA A 143 9.99 -17.63 -3.97
CA ALA A 143 9.86 -16.34 -3.30
C ALA A 143 8.40 -15.88 -3.15
N TRP A 144 8.15 -15.07 -2.14
CA TRP A 144 6.92 -14.27 -2.07
C TRP A 144 7.12 -12.91 -2.72
N LEU A 145 6.17 -12.50 -3.58
CA LEU A 145 6.09 -11.13 -4.09
C LEU A 145 5.18 -10.31 -3.18
N ILE A 146 5.74 -9.31 -2.50
CA ILE A 146 4.99 -8.38 -1.66
C ILE A 146 4.93 -7.03 -2.37
N ASN A 147 3.76 -6.69 -2.92
CA ASN A 147 3.57 -5.56 -3.80
C ASN A 147 3.07 -4.29 -3.09
N PHE A 148 3.83 -3.21 -3.22
CA PHE A 148 3.47 -1.84 -2.80
C PHE A 148 3.30 -0.91 -4.00
N ALA A 149 3.73 -1.35 -5.18
CA ALA A 149 3.64 -0.55 -6.38
C ALA A 149 2.17 -0.38 -6.75
N ASN A 150 1.72 0.87 -6.66
CA ASN A 150 0.36 1.23 -7.00
C ASN A 150 0.15 1.30 -8.53
N PRO A 151 -1.08 1.11 -9.04
CA PRO A 151 -2.32 0.79 -8.28
C PRO A 151 -2.34 -0.69 -7.82
N SER A 152 -2.28 -0.91 -6.50
CA SER A 152 -1.88 -2.21 -5.93
C SER A 152 -2.90 -3.32 -6.24
N GLY A 153 -4.20 -2.99 -6.23
CA GLY A 153 -5.27 -3.92 -6.61
C GLY A 153 -5.12 -4.42 -8.04
N MET A 154 -5.09 -3.51 -9.02
CA MET A 154 -4.90 -3.85 -10.44
C MET A 154 -3.57 -4.56 -10.72
N VAL A 155 -2.48 -4.14 -10.08
CA VAL A 155 -1.16 -4.77 -10.23
C VAL A 155 -1.20 -6.22 -9.71
N THR A 156 -1.78 -6.44 -8.54
CA THR A 156 -1.93 -7.78 -7.96
C THR A 156 -2.86 -8.67 -8.81
N GLU A 157 -3.97 -8.11 -9.29
CA GLU A 157 -4.89 -8.78 -10.23
C GLU A 157 -4.14 -9.22 -11.51
N ALA A 158 -3.32 -8.34 -12.08
CA ALA A 158 -2.54 -8.67 -13.28
C ALA A 158 -1.51 -9.79 -13.03
N VAL A 159 -0.81 -9.74 -11.89
CA VAL A 159 0.16 -10.78 -11.49
C VAL A 159 -0.51 -12.14 -11.33
N VAL A 160 -1.65 -12.21 -10.64
CA VAL A 160 -2.40 -13.47 -10.46
C VAL A 160 -2.95 -13.95 -11.81
N ARG A 161 -3.65 -13.09 -12.54
CA ARG A 161 -4.42 -13.46 -13.74
C ARG A 161 -3.54 -13.76 -14.95
N TYR A 162 -2.54 -12.92 -15.21
CA TYR A 162 -1.68 -13.01 -16.39
C TYR A 162 -0.26 -13.48 -16.06
N GLY A 163 0.28 -13.05 -14.93
CA GLY A 163 1.57 -13.53 -14.44
C GLY A 163 1.53 -14.98 -13.94
N LYS A 164 0.35 -15.53 -13.63
CA LYS A 164 0.17 -16.89 -13.09
C LYS A 164 1.05 -17.15 -11.87
N TRP A 165 1.16 -16.15 -10.99
CA TRP A 165 1.96 -16.20 -9.78
C TRP A 165 1.07 -16.02 -8.56
N GLU A 166 0.84 -17.11 -7.83
CA GLU A 166 -0.09 -17.12 -6.68
C GLU A 166 0.58 -16.66 -5.38
N LYS A 167 1.92 -16.74 -5.28
CA LYS A 167 2.69 -16.23 -4.14
C LYS A 167 2.85 -14.71 -4.19
N VAL A 168 1.74 -13.99 -4.28
CA VAL A 168 1.68 -12.53 -4.30
C VAL A 168 0.72 -12.00 -3.25
N ILE A 169 1.13 -10.95 -2.56
CA ILE A 169 0.27 -10.17 -1.66
C ILE A 169 0.45 -8.69 -2.01
N GLY A 170 -0.65 -8.02 -2.36
CA GLY A 170 -0.68 -6.57 -2.48
C GLY A 170 -0.98 -5.91 -1.14
N LEU A 171 -0.33 -4.79 -0.84
CA LEU A 171 -0.52 -4.07 0.41
C LEU A 171 -1.02 -2.64 0.21
N CYS A 172 -1.75 -2.16 1.21
CA CYS A 172 -2.27 -0.80 1.32
C CYS A 172 -2.06 -0.29 2.75
N ASN A 173 -1.76 1.00 2.90
CA ASN A 173 -1.66 1.61 4.22
C ASN A 173 -3.00 2.13 4.76
N VAL A 174 -4.04 2.23 3.93
CA VAL A 174 -5.34 2.80 4.32
C VAL A 174 -6.00 2.02 5.46
N PRO A 175 -6.05 0.67 5.44
CA PRO A 175 -6.56 -0.09 6.58
C PRO A 175 -5.70 0.05 7.84
N VAL A 176 -4.37 0.18 7.68
CA VAL A 176 -3.44 0.36 8.81
C VAL A 176 -3.75 1.67 9.54
N MET A 177 -3.94 2.76 8.79
CA MET A 177 -4.31 4.06 9.37
C MET A 177 -5.61 3.98 10.17
N ALA A 178 -6.65 3.35 9.59
CA ALA A 178 -7.92 3.15 10.28
C ALA A 178 -7.73 2.41 11.61
N MET A 179 -7.02 1.27 11.60
CA MET A 179 -6.74 0.48 12.80
C MET A 179 -5.83 1.17 13.83
N MET A 180 -5.15 2.25 13.46
CA MET A 180 -4.35 3.06 14.38
C MET A 180 -5.17 4.17 15.03
N THR A 181 -6.07 4.82 14.28
CA THR A 181 -6.79 6.02 14.74
C THR A 181 -8.14 5.70 15.39
N GLU A 182 -8.84 4.68 14.90
CA GLU A 182 -10.19 4.34 15.37
C GLU A 182 -10.26 3.78 16.80
N PRO A 183 -9.26 3.05 17.34
CA PRO A 183 -9.30 2.58 18.73
C PRO A 183 -9.45 3.71 19.75
N GLU A 184 -8.70 4.81 19.57
CA GLU A 184 -8.76 5.97 20.47
C GLU A 184 -10.16 6.60 20.48
N MET A 185 -10.84 6.64 19.33
CA MET A 185 -12.20 7.17 19.22
C MET A 185 -13.24 6.33 19.97
N LEU A 186 -13.00 5.02 20.08
CA LEU A 186 -13.84 4.08 20.82
C LEU A 186 -13.43 3.93 22.29
N GLY A 187 -12.33 4.59 22.71
CA GLY A 187 -11.76 4.44 24.05
C GLY A 187 -11.20 3.03 24.31
N GLU A 188 -10.67 2.37 23.27
CA GLU A 188 -10.13 1.02 23.30
C GLU A 188 -8.71 0.94 22.75
N THR A 189 -8.04 -0.21 22.95
CA THR A 189 -6.78 -0.50 22.25
C THR A 189 -7.04 -1.33 21.00
N LYS A 190 -6.10 -1.31 20.05
CA LYS A 190 -6.21 -2.06 18.78
C LYS A 190 -6.43 -3.55 19.03
N GLU A 191 -5.80 -4.13 20.05
CA GLU A 191 -5.87 -5.56 20.39
C GLU A 191 -7.25 -5.99 20.90
N ASN A 192 -8.04 -5.04 21.41
CA ASN A 192 -9.41 -5.28 21.89
C ASN A 192 -10.48 -5.10 20.81
N LEU A 193 -10.08 -4.76 19.58
CA LEU A 193 -10.98 -4.52 18.46
C LEU A 193 -10.75 -5.54 17.35
N ILE A 194 -11.86 -6.04 16.81
CA ILE A 194 -11.91 -6.98 15.71
C ILE A 194 -12.38 -6.22 14.47
N TYR A 195 -11.45 -6.01 13.55
CA TYR A 195 -11.74 -5.36 12.28
C TYR A 195 -12.08 -6.37 11.20
N LYS A 196 -13.08 -6.04 10.38
CA LYS A 196 -13.45 -6.80 9.19
C LYS A 196 -13.52 -5.85 8.00
N PHE A 197 -12.55 -5.97 7.09
CA PHE A 197 -12.44 -5.18 5.86
C PHE A 197 -12.87 -6.01 4.65
N ALA A 198 -13.53 -5.37 3.68
CA ALA A 198 -13.77 -5.95 2.36
C ALA A 198 -13.99 -4.90 1.27
N GLY A 199 -13.50 -5.21 0.08
CA GLY A 199 -13.72 -4.46 -1.14
C GLY A 199 -12.55 -4.65 -2.09
N LEU A 200 -12.05 -3.55 -2.66
CA LEU A 200 -10.86 -3.50 -3.50
C LEU A 200 -9.82 -2.58 -2.87
N ASN A 201 -8.60 -2.64 -3.39
CA ASN A 201 -7.57 -1.68 -3.03
C ASN A 201 -8.06 -0.25 -3.31
N HIS A 202 -7.94 0.64 -2.31
CA HIS A 202 -8.47 2.01 -2.36
C HIS A 202 -10.00 2.10 -2.60
N PHE A 203 -10.75 1.02 -2.40
CA PHE A 203 -12.20 1.01 -2.52
C PHE A 203 -12.81 -0.11 -1.65
N HIS A 204 -12.62 0.01 -0.33
CA HIS A 204 -13.08 -0.97 0.64
C HIS A 204 -13.90 -0.33 1.77
N TRP A 205 -14.72 -1.15 2.42
CA TRP A 205 -15.45 -0.81 3.62
C TRP A 205 -14.98 -1.66 4.79
N HIS A 206 -15.26 -1.23 6.01
CA HIS A 206 -15.04 -2.05 7.18
C HIS A 206 -16.13 -1.93 8.24
N LYS A 207 -16.16 -2.97 9.08
CA LYS A 207 -16.91 -3.03 10.33
C LYS A 207 -15.95 -3.28 11.48
N VAL A 208 -16.36 -2.86 12.67
CA VAL A 208 -15.57 -3.00 13.90
C VAL A 208 -16.44 -3.65 14.96
N ALA A 209 -15.92 -4.67 15.62
CA ALA A 209 -16.49 -5.26 16.82
C ALA A 209 -15.49 -5.18 17.98
N ASP A 210 -15.96 -5.26 19.22
CA ASP A 210 -15.08 -5.43 20.38
C ASP A 210 -14.71 -6.91 20.61
N SER A 211 -13.80 -7.14 21.56
CA SER A 211 -13.36 -8.48 21.98
C SER A 211 -14.46 -9.34 22.63
N HIS A 212 -15.61 -8.75 22.98
CA HIS A 212 -16.80 -9.44 23.46
C HIS A 212 -17.78 -9.79 22.32
N GLY A 213 -17.49 -9.38 21.09
CA GLY A 213 -18.29 -9.66 19.91
C GLY A 213 -19.43 -8.66 19.67
N ASN A 214 -19.45 -7.53 20.37
CA ASN A 214 -20.45 -6.48 20.11
C ASN A 214 -20.03 -5.65 18.89
N ASP A 215 -20.95 -5.43 17.95
CA ASP A 215 -20.72 -4.51 16.82
C ASP A 215 -20.64 -3.07 17.33
N ARG A 216 -19.50 -2.42 17.10
CA ARG A 216 -19.20 -1.03 17.51
C ARG A 216 -19.22 -0.07 16.33
N THR A 217 -19.60 -0.51 15.13
CA THR A 217 -19.51 0.26 13.88
C THR A 217 -20.34 1.54 13.94
N ASN A 218 -21.59 1.48 14.43
CA ASN A 218 -22.44 2.67 14.54
C ASN A 218 -21.95 3.65 15.61
N GLU A 219 -21.37 3.14 16.71
CA GLU A 219 -20.76 4.02 17.71
C GLU A 219 -19.56 4.75 17.12
N LEU A 220 -18.71 4.04 16.36
CA LEU A 220 -17.59 4.65 15.66
C LEU A 220 -18.07 5.71 14.66
N ILE A 221 -19.13 5.43 13.89
CA ILE A 221 -19.78 6.42 13.02
C ILE A 221 -20.24 7.63 13.83
N ASP A 222 -20.86 7.46 15.00
CA ASP A 222 -21.27 8.60 15.82
C ASP A 222 -20.07 9.41 16.34
N ARG A 223 -18.98 8.74 16.74
CA ARG A 223 -17.73 9.36 17.21
C ARG A 223 -17.01 10.15 16.11
N LEU A 224 -17.03 9.66 14.87
CA LEU A 224 -16.45 10.35 13.71
C LEU A 224 -17.05 11.75 13.47
N TYR A 225 -18.30 11.98 13.92
CA TYR A 225 -18.99 13.27 13.80
C TYR A 225 -19.13 14.00 15.13
N ALA A 226 -18.60 13.44 16.23
CA ALA A 226 -18.64 14.08 17.52
C ALA A 226 -17.58 15.20 17.63
N GLU A 227 -16.39 15.02 17.04
CA GLU A 227 -15.28 16.01 17.01
C GLU A 227 -14.35 15.78 15.77
N ASN A 228 -13.60 16.82 15.35
CA ASN A 228 -12.77 16.88 14.13
C ASN A 228 -11.65 15.81 14.10
N ASN A 229 -11.88 14.70 13.37
CA ASN A 229 -10.90 13.64 13.17
C ASN A 229 -10.22 13.79 11.80
N GLY A 230 -8.91 14.06 11.80
CA GLY A 230 -8.15 14.30 10.57
C GLY A 230 -7.97 13.04 9.70
N LEU A 231 -7.96 13.23 8.38
CA LEU A 231 -7.78 12.19 7.36
C LEU A 231 -6.34 12.03 6.86
N PRO A 232 -6.03 10.99 6.04
CA PRO A 232 -4.75 10.91 5.36
C PRO A 232 -4.43 12.17 4.55
N LYS A 233 -3.22 12.74 4.74
CA LYS A 233 -2.78 14.03 4.14
C LYS A 233 -2.85 14.11 2.61
N ASN A 234 -3.00 12.99 1.92
CA ASN A 234 -3.07 12.90 0.47
C ASN A 234 -4.50 12.95 -0.11
N ILE A 235 -5.53 13.08 0.74
CA ILE A 235 -6.93 13.21 0.36
C ILE A 235 -7.48 14.46 1.04
N PHE A 236 -8.18 15.30 0.28
CA PHE A 236 -8.84 16.48 0.82
C PHE A 236 -9.90 16.13 1.87
N ASP A 237 -9.92 16.87 2.97
CA ASP A 237 -10.73 16.56 4.14
C ASP A 237 -12.16 17.10 4.01
N VAL A 238 -12.96 16.37 3.22
CA VAL A 238 -14.40 16.54 3.12
C VAL A 238 -15.11 15.41 3.89
N PRO A 239 -15.97 15.68 4.89
CA PRO A 239 -16.65 14.62 5.61
C PRO A 239 -17.63 13.85 4.69
N PHE A 240 -17.87 12.57 4.95
CA PHE A 240 -18.99 11.85 4.34
C PHE A 240 -20.33 12.41 4.87
N PHE A 241 -21.45 12.05 4.26
CA PHE A 241 -22.75 12.32 4.86
C PHE A 241 -23.01 11.33 6.00
N LYS A 242 -23.34 11.83 7.20
CA LYS A 242 -23.52 10.97 8.38
C LYS A 242 -24.64 9.95 8.17
N GLU A 243 -25.75 10.41 7.59
CA GLU A 243 -26.93 9.61 7.29
C GLU A 243 -26.60 8.47 6.32
N GLN A 244 -25.69 8.71 5.37
CA GLN A 244 -25.20 7.70 4.44
C GLN A 244 -24.46 6.59 5.19
N LEU A 245 -23.58 6.96 6.14
CA LEU A 245 -22.83 5.99 6.95
C LEU A 245 -23.76 5.19 7.87
N GLN A 246 -24.71 5.85 8.52
CA GLN A 246 -25.71 5.19 9.38
C GLN A 246 -26.58 4.19 8.61
N GLN A 247 -26.93 4.51 7.35
CA GLN A 247 -27.71 3.61 6.50
C GLN A 247 -26.90 2.39 6.05
N MET A 248 -25.62 2.55 5.70
CA MET A 248 -24.78 1.43 5.25
C MET A 248 -24.28 0.55 6.42
N GLN A 249 -24.23 1.10 7.64
CA GLN A 249 -23.69 0.43 8.84
C GLN A 249 -22.28 -0.14 8.62
N MET A 250 -21.46 0.63 7.92
CA MET A 250 -20.08 0.34 7.52
C MET A 250 -19.32 1.65 7.37
N ILE A 251 -17.99 1.56 7.39
CA ILE A 251 -17.12 2.73 7.24
C ILE A 251 -16.41 2.61 5.88
N PRO A 252 -16.66 3.52 4.92
CA PRO A 252 -15.95 3.54 3.65
C PRO A 252 -14.54 4.11 3.83
N CYS A 253 -13.57 3.53 3.11
CA CYS A 253 -12.20 4.03 3.13
C CYS A 253 -12.08 5.45 2.57
N GLY A 254 -10.98 6.15 2.89
CA GLY A 254 -10.77 7.56 2.53
C GLY A 254 -10.98 7.90 1.05
N TYR A 255 -10.60 6.97 0.17
CA TYR A 255 -10.70 7.07 -1.28
C TYR A 255 -12.14 7.09 -1.84
N HIS A 256 -13.14 6.64 -1.07
CA HIS A 256 -14.54 6.76 -1.49
C HIS A 256 -14.98 8.21 -1.73
N ARG A 257 -14.26 9.21 -1.18
CA ARG A 257 -14.53 10.63 -1.43
C ARG A 257 -14.47 10.99 -2.90
N TYR A 258 -13.60 10.36 -3.68
CA TYR A 258 -13.53 10.60 -5.13
C TYR A 258 -14.81 10.18 -5.88
N TYR A 259 -15.71 9.45 -5.24
CA TYR A 259 -16.96 8.93 -5.82
C TYR A 259 -18.20 9.45 -5.08
N TYR A 260 -18.16 9.48 -3.74
CA TYR A 260 -19.29 9.91 -2.92
C TYR A 260 -19.34 11.44 -2.73
N ARG A 261 -18.19 12.11 -2.89
CA ARG A 261 -18.01 13.57 -2.78
C ARG A 261 -17.31 14.10 -4.03
N GLU A 262 -17.69 13.57 -5.18
CA GLU A 262 -17.00 13.80 -6.47
C GLU A 262 -16.88 15.30 -6.79
N GLU A 263 -17.97 16.06 -6.62
CA GLU A 263 -18.00 17.50 -6.91
C GLU A 263 -17.00 18.27 -6.04
N GLU A 264 -16.96 18.01 -4.73
CA GLU A 264 -16.04 18.68 -3.81
C GLU A 264 -14.59 18.31 -4.10
N MET A 265 -14.34 17.02 -4.36
CA MET A 265 -12.99 16.54 -4.68
C MET A 265 -12.49 17.11 -6.01
N LEU A 266 -13.36 17.22 -7.02
CA LEU A 266 -13.03 17.80 -8.32
C LEU A 266 -12.74 19.30 -8.18
N ASN A 267 -13.60 20.05 -7.49
CA ASN A 267 -13.42 21.49 -7.30
C ASN A 267 -12.09 21.78 -6.58
N HIS A 268 -11.78 21.03 -5.53
CA HIS A 268 -10.51 21.16 -4.83
C HIS A 268 -9.31 20.82 -5.73
N ALA A 269 -9.37 19.71 -6.47
CA ALA A 269 -8.28 19.32 -7.38
C ALA A 269 -8.03 20.37 -8.48
N LEU A 270 -9.09 20.99 -9.00
CA LEU A 270 -8.98 22.08 -9.98
C LEU A 270 -8.42 23.37 -9.36
N GLU A 271 -8.77 23.68 -8.12
CA GLU A 271 -8.18 24.79 -7.37
C GLU A 271 -6.67 24.58 -7.18
N GLU A 272 -6.24 23.42 -6.70
CA GLU A 272 -4.81 23.10 -6.55
C GLU A 272 -4.08 23.17 -7.90
N TYR A 273 -4.67 22.60 -8.95
CA TYR A 273 -4.14 22.64 -10.30
C TYR A 273 -3.86 24.07 -10.80
N GLN A 274 -4.70 25.04 -10.42
CA GLN A 274 -4.58 26.45 -10.81
C GLN A 274 -3.66 27.27 -9.89
N THR A 275 -3.47 26.85 -8.63
CA THR A 275 -2.81 27.67 -7.59
C THR A 275 -1.44 27.11 -7.21
N ILE A 276 -1.39 26.10 -6.34
CA ILE A 276 -0.17 25.59 -5.71
C ILE A 276 0.47 24.43 -6.47
N GLY A 277 -0.21 23.93 -7.50
CA GLY A 277 0.18 22.75 -8.27
C GLY A 277 -0.46 21.48 -7.72
N THR A 278 -0.55 20.48 -8.60
CA THR A 278 -1.07 19.14 -8.31
C THR A 278 -0.29 18.44 -7.19
N ARG A 279 -0.88 17.41 -6.58
CA ARG A 279 -0.25 16.68 -5.48
C ARG A 279 1.12 16.11 -5.88
N ALA A 280 1.30 15.64 -7.11
CA ALA A 280 2.58 15.18 -7.61
C ALA A 280 3.67 16.27 -7.61
N GLU A 281 3.31 17.50 -7.96
CA GLU A 281 4.21 18.66 -7.94
C GLU A 281 4.61 19.04 -6.50
N GLN A 282 3.67 18.95 -5.56
CA GLN A 282 3.94 19.15 -4.13
C GLN A 282 4.87 18.04 -3.59
N VAL A 283 4.58 16.77 -3.89
CA VAL A 283 5.40 15.61 -3.47
C VAL A 283 6.82 15.69 -4.04
N LYS A 284 6.99 16.23 -5.25
CA LYS A 284 8.33 16.41 -5.85
C LYS A 284 9.22 17.35 -5.03
N LYS A 285 8.63 18.37 -4.38
CA LYS A 285 9.36 19.28 -3.48
C LYS A 285 9.77 18.56 -2.20
N THR A 286 8.81 17.92 -1.52
CA THR A 286 9.08 17.15 -0.29
C THR A 286 10.08 16.01 -0.51
N GLU A 287 10.03 15.36 -1.68
CA GLU A 287 10.98 14.31 -2.02
C GLU A 287 12.40 14.86 -2.15
N ALA A 288 12.59 16.02 -2.80
CA ALA A 288 13.91 16.65 -2.91
C ALA A 288 14.50 16.98 -1.54
N GLU A 289 13.70 17.53 -0.62
CA GLU A 289 14.11 17.83 0.76
C GLU A 289 14.52 16.55 1.52
N LEU A 290 13.78 15.46 1.34
CA LEU A 290 14.12 14.16 1.96
C LEU A 290 15.45 13.61 1.46
N PHE A 291 15.72 13.68 0.16
CA PHE A 291 17.00 13.20 -0.40
C PHE A 291 18.20 14.06 0.01
N GLU A 292 17.99 15.34 0.32
CA GLU A 292 19.01 16.18 0.93
C GLU A 292 19.31 15.71 2.37
N LEU A 293 18.27 15.45 3.17
CA LEU A 293 18.42 14.91 4.53
C LEU A 293 19.13 13.55 4.54
N TYR A 294 18.82 12.67 3.59
CA TYR A 294 19.43 11.32 3.52
C TYR A 294 20.92 11.33 3.19
N GLN A 295 21.46 12.45 2.71
CA GLN A 295 22.90 12.61 2.47
C GLN A 295 23.67 12.98 3.74
N ASP A 296 22.99 13.39 4.81
CA ASP A 296 23.64 13.67 6.09
C ASP A 296 24.26 12.37 6.66
N PRO A 297 25.59 12.30 6.84
CA PRO A 297 26.25 11.11 7.36
C PRO A 297 25.87 10.80 8.81
N GLU A 298 25.37 11.78 9.56
CA GLU A 298 24.92 11.59 10.95
C GLU A 298 23.46 11.11 11.04
N LEU A 299 22.71 11.11 9.93
CA LEU A 299 21.35 10.59 9.90
C LEU A 299 21.37 9.06 9.73
N ASP A 300 20.96 8.37 10.79
CA ASP A 300 20.93 6.91 10.94
C ASP A 300 19.53 6.37 11.28
N HIS A 301 18.49 7.20 11.19
CA HIS A 301 17.11 6.83 11.47
C HIS A 301 16.15 7.48 10.46
N LYS A 302 14.90 6.99 10.42
CA LYS A 302 13.85 7.52 9.57
C LYS A 302 13.50 8.97 9.97
N PRO A 303 13.63 9.98 9.09
CA PRO A 303 13.29 11.35 9.43
C PRO A 303 11.78 11.57 9.52
N GLU A 304 11.36 12.46 10.41
CA GLU A 304 9.95 12.81 10.62
C GLU A 304 9.29 13.42 9.37
N GLN A 305 10.06 14.13 8.54
CA GLN A 305 9.62 14.72 7.28
C GLN A 305 8.99 13.69 6.32
N LEU A 306 9.38 12.41 6.43
CA LEU A 306 8.82 11.36 5.59
C LEU A 306 7.30 11.21 5.76
N GLN A 307 6.77 11.53 6.95
CA GLN A 307 5.33 11.54 7.22
C GLN A 307 4.56 12.56 6.38
N GLN A 308 5.22 13.60 5.86
CA GLN A 308 4.59 14.65 5.05
C GLN A 308 4.37 14.22 3.59
N ARG A 309 5.12 13.22 3.10
CA ARG A 309 4.98 12.69 1.73
C ARG A 309 3.58 12.08 1.49
N GLY A 310 2.90 11.65 2.55
CA GLY A 310 1.74 10.77 2.49
C GLY A 310 2.19 9.31 2.44
N GLY A 311 1.29 8.34 2.57
CA GLY A 311 1.68 6.92 2.51
C GLY A 311 2.58 6.45 3.67
N ALA A 312 2.43 7.02 4.86
CA ALA A 312 3.10 6.46 6.04
C ALA A 312 2.56 5.05 6.36
N TYR A 313 3.37 4.22 7.01
CA TYR A 313 3.04 2.87 7.49
C TYR A 313 2.87 1.77 6.43
N TYR A 314 3.11 2.06 5.14
CA TYR A 314 3.18 0.99 4.11
C TYR A 314 4.23 -0.05 4.46
N SER A 315 5.38 0.43 4.93
CA SER A 315 6.52 -0.41 5.23
C SER A 315 6.33 -1.24 6.50
N ASP A 316 5.50 -0.78 7.44
CA ASP A 316 5.17 -1.58 8.62
C ASP A 316 4.31 -2.80 8.25
N ALA A 317 3.28 -2.59 7.42
CA ALA A 317 2.48 -3.69 6.87
C ALA A 317 3.32 -4.64 6.01
N ALA A 318 4.30 -4.12 5.26
CA ALA A 318 5.28 -4.90 4.51
C ALA A 318 6.03 -5.88 5.41
N CYS A 319 6.70 -5.35 6.41
CA CYS A 319 7.58 -6.10 7.28
C CYS A 319 6.77 -7.08 8.14
N GLU A 320 5.57 -6.69 8.59
CA GLU A 320 4.67 -7.59 9.31
C GLU A 320 4.19 -8.74 8.43
N THR A 321 3.85 -8.49 7.17
CA THR A 321 3.44 -9.54 6.22
C THR A 321 4.57 -10.54 6.00
N ILE A 322 5.79 -10.05 5.74
CA ILE A 322 6.97 -10.89 5.52
C ILE A 322 7.31 -11.71 6.76
N ALA A 323 7.37 -11.08 7.94
CA ALA A 323 7.62 -11.77 9.20
C ALA A 323 6.53 -12.81 9.50
N SER A 324 5.26 -12.49 9.22
CA SER A 324 4.14 -13.41 9.43
C SER A 324 4.19 -14.63 8.52
N ILE A 325 4.58 -14.46 7.25
CA ILE A 325 4.82 -15.56 6.33
C ILE A 325 5.99 -16.41 6.82
N TYR A 326 7.13 -15.79 7.13
CA TYR A 326 8.35 -16.51 7.51
C TYR A 326 8.18 -17.30 8.82
N ALA A 327 7.68 -16.65 9.87
CA ALA A 327 7.53 -17.23 11.20
C ALA A 327 6.17 -17.93 11.42
N ASN A 328 5.33 -18.02 10.38
CA ASN A 328 3.99 -18.61 10.44
C ASN A 328 3.14 -18.04 11.60
N LYS A 329 3.12 -16.71 11.75
CA LYS A 329 2.48 -16.04 12.88
C LYS A 329 0.95 -16.10 12.85
N GLU A 330 0.37 -16.30 11.67
CA GLU A 330 -1.08 -16.20 11.45
C GLU A 330 -1.62 -14.83 11.92
N THR A 331 -0.87 -13.76 11.61
CA THR A 331 -1.23 -12.38 11.98
C THR A 331 -2.41 -11.91 11.15
N GLN A 332 -3.35 -11.20 11.79
CA GLN A 332 -4.44 -10.54 11.07
C GLN A 332 -3.92 -9.30 10.33
N ILE A 333 -3.98 -9.32 9.01
CA ILE A 333 -3.52 -8.23 8.13
C ILE A 333 -4.59 -7.99 7.04
N VAL A 334 -4.80 -6.74 6.66
CA VAL A 334 -5.65 -6.41 5.51
C VAL A 334 -4.78 -6.39 4.26
N VAL A 335 -5.13 -7.23 3.29
CA VAL A 335 -4.29 -7.50 2.13
C VAL A 335 -5.11 -7.58 0.85
N SER A 336 -4.49 -7.20 -0.27
CA SER A 336 -4.98 -7.50 -1.60
C SER A 336 -4.53 -8.91 -2.00
N THR A 337 -5.48 -9.81 -2.19
CA THR A 337 -5.24 -11.23 -2.52
C THR A 337 -6.41 -11.79 -3.33
N LYS A 338 -6.26 -13.00 -3.88
CA LYS A 338 -7.33 -13.70 -4.59
C LYS A 338 -8.54 -13.87 -3.66
N ASN A 339 -9.74 -13.65 -4.19
CA ASN A 339 -10.98 -13.56 -3.42
C ASN A 339 -11.34 -14.87 -2.73
N ASP A 340 -11.32 -15.98 -3.47
CA ASP A 340 -11.63 -17.33 -2.95
C ASP A 340 -12.91 -17.37 -2.08
N GLY A 341 -13.91 -16.56 -2.45
CA GLY A 341 -15.23 -16.51 -1.82
C GLY A 341 -15.34 -15.60 -0.59
N ALA A 342 -14.29 -14.87 -0.21
CA ALA A 342 -14.33 -13.96 0.93
C ALA A 342 -15.35 -12.82 0.74
N VAL A 343 -15.44 -12.31 -0.49
CA VAL A 343 -16.43 -11.34 -0.97
C VAL A 343 -17.29 -12.03 -2.04
N PRO A 344 -18.45 -12.61 -1.66
CA PRO A 344 -19.27 -13.41 -2.57
C PRO A 344 -19.91 -12.62 -3.71
N ASP A 345 -19.86 -11.29 -3.66
CA ASP A 345 -20.41 -10.40 -4.69
C ASP A 345 -19.50 -10.22 -5.92
N LEU A 346 -18.29 -10.78 -5.87
CA LEU A 346 -17.32 -10.82 -6.95
C LEU A 346 -16.91 -12.27 -7.28
N PRO A 347 -16.44 -12.55 -8.50
CA PRO A 347 -15.88 -13.87 -8.85
C PRO A 347 -14.74 -14.28 -7.91
N ALA A 348 -14.61 -15.58 -7.66
CA ALA A 348 -13.59 -16.12 -6.74
C ALA A 348 -12.15 -15.94 -7.26
N ASP A 349 -11.97 -15.79 -8.57
CA ASP A 349 -10.67 -15.61 -9.23
C ASP A 349 -10.21 -14.15 -9.31
N CYS A 350 -11.04 -13.19 -8.91
CA CYS A 350 -10.64 -11.78 -8.82
C CYS A 350 -9.82 -11.53 -7.56
N VAL A 351 -8.99 -10.49 -7.57
CA VAL A 351 -8.31 -9.96 -6.40
C VAL A 351 -9.24 -9.00 -5.64
N VAL A 352 -9.23 -9.09 -4.31
CA VAL A 352 -9.99 -8.25 -3.39
C VAL A 352 -9.08 -7.78 -2.26
N GLU A 353 -9.43 -6.66 -1.63
CA GLU A 353 -8.76 -6.21 -0.41
C GLU A 353 -9.62 -6.56 0.80
N VAL A 354 -9.13 -7.50 1.61
CA VAL A 354 -9.89 -8.12 2.70
C VAL A 354 -9.01 -8.32 3.92
N THR A 355 -9.65 -8.41 5.07
CA THR A 355 -9.00 -8.97 6.28
C THR A 355 -8.63 -10.43 6.03
N ALA A 356 -7.38 -10.80 6.30
CA ALA A 356 -6.88 -12.16 6.22
C ALA A 356 -5.99 -12.50 7.41
N TYR A 357 -5.86 -13.79 7.70
CA TYR A 357 -4.79 -14.30 8.55
C TYR A 357 -3.61 -14.69 7.65
N VAL A 358 -2.46 -14.06 7.86
CA VAL A 358 -1.26 -14.26 7.05
C VAL A 358 -0.28 -15.15 7.79
N GLY A 359 0.07 -16.28 7.19
CA GLY A 359 1.02 -17.26 7.70
C GLY A 359 1.88 -17.85 6.58
N ALA A 360 2.52 -18.98 6.81
CA ALA A 360 3.43 -19.62 5.85
C ALA A 360 2.74 -20.03 4.53
N GLN A 361 1.42 -20.22 4.55
CA GLN A 361 0.61 -20.49 3.35
C GLN A 361 0.17 -19.20 2.62
N GLY A 362 0.58 -18.03 3.08
CA GLY A 362 0.09 -16.74 2.59
C GLY A 362 -1.18 -16.30 3.30
N ALA A 363 -2.02 -15.57 2.57
CA ALA A 363 -3.25 -14.99 3.09
C ALA A 363 -4.40 -16.01 3.11
N ARG A 364 -5.01 -16.21 4.29
CA ARG A 364 -6.25 -16.96 4.48
C ARG A 364 -7.37 -15.99 4.80
N ASN A 365 -8.21 -15.71 3.80
CA ASN A 365 -9.19 -14.63 3.87
C ASN A 365 -10.28 -14.89 4.91
N VAL A 366 -10.68 -13.83 5.62
CA VAL A 366 -11.88 -13.83 6.46
C VAL A 366 -13.08 -13.51 5.58
N ALA A 367 -14.08 -14.40 5.55
CA ALA A 367 -15.29 -14.17 4.78
C ALA A 367 -16.06 -12.96 5.30
N PHE A 368 -16.25 -11.93 4.48
CA PHE A 368 -17.00 -10.72 4.84
C PHE A 368 -18.51 -10.97 4.84
N GLY A 369 -18.99 -11.70 3.82
CA GLY A 369 -20.41 -11.82 3.49
C GLY A 369 -20.80 -10.86 2.37
N SER A 370 -22.07 -10.90 1.95
CA SER A 370 -22.54 -9.99 0.90
C SER A 370 -22.67 -8.55 1.39
N LEU A 371 -22.26 -7.60 0.55
CA LEU A 371 -22.48 -6.18 0.74
C LEU A 371 -23.96 -5.81 0.49
N PRO A 372 -24.47 -4.72 1.11
CA PRO A 372 -25.77 -4.18 0.78
C PRO A 372 -25.83 -3.72 -0.69
N PRO A 373 -27.05 -3.54 -1.26
CA PRO A 373 -27.20 -3.34 -2.70
C PRO A 373 -26.42 -2.15 -3.30
N ALA A 374 -26.29 -1.04 -2.57
CA ALA A 374 -25.60 0.15 -3.06
C ALA A 374 -24.08 -0.07 -3.16
N GLU A 375 -23.47 -0.59 -2.10
CA GLU A 375 -22.03 -0.88 -2.03
C GLU A 375 -21.66 -2.01 -2.98
N ARG A 376 -22.53 -3.02 -3.10
CA ARG A 376 -22.37 -4.10 -4.08
C ARG A 376 -22.31 -3.59 -5.51
N GLY A 377 -23.23 -2.69 -5.89
CA GLY A 377 -23.25 -2.10 -7.23
C GLY A 377 -21.95 -1.35 -7.52
N TRP A 378 -21.52 -0.49 -6.59
CA TRP A 378 -20.25 0.23 -6.69
C TRP A 378 -19.04 -0.70 -6.78
N LEU A 379 -18.98 -1.73 -5.92
CA LEU A 379 -17.91 -2.72 -5.93
C LEU A 379 -17.76 -3.37 -7.30
N GLN A 380 -18.88 -3.77 -7.92
CA GLN A 380 -18.88 -4.42 -9.23
C GLN A 380 -18.48 -3.45 -10.35
N VAL A 381 -18.93 -2.20 -10.30
CA VAL A 381 -18.50 -1.16 -11.26
C VAL A 381 -16.99 -0.94 -11.16
N MET A 382 -16.46 -0.82 -9.94
CA MET A 382 -15.03 -0.58 -9.71
C MET A 382 -14.18 -1.78 -10.12
N LYS A 383 -14.59 -3.01 -9.80
CA LYS A 383 -13.88 -4.21 -10.26
C LYS A 383 -13.92 -4.33 -11.79
N ASN A 384 -15.04 -4.02 -12.44
CA ASN A 384 -15.11 -4.03 -13.90
C ASN A 384 -14.20 -2.98 -14.53
N MET A 385 -14.04 -1.81 -13.91
CA MET A 385 -13.06 -0.80 -14.34
C MET A 385 -11.63 -1.35 -14.25
N GLU A 386 -11.26 -2.00 -13.13
CA GLU A 386 -9.96 -2.65 -13.00
C GLU A 386 -9.74 -3.70 -14.09
N LEU A 387 -10.69 -4.62 -14.28
CA LEU A 387 -10.58 -5.72 -15.25
C LEU A 387 -10.54 -5.25 -16.71
N LEU A 388 -11.21 -4.14 -17.05
CA LEU A 388 -11.14 -3.56 -18.40
C LEU A 388 -9.84 -2.76 -18.63
N THR A 389 -9.20 -2.30 -17.55
CA THR A 389 -7.93 -1.58 -17.62
C THR A 389 -6.75 -2.53 -17.80
N ILE A 390 -6.78 -3.70 -17.17
CA ILE A 390 -5.73 -4.72 -17.25
C ILE A 390 -5.86 -5.52 -18.55
#